data_AF-A0A946BWI3-F1
#
_entry.id   AF-A0A946BWI3-F1
#
_cell.length_a   1.000
_cell.length_b   1.000
_cell.length_c   1.000
_cell.angle_alpha   90.00
_cell.angle_beta   90.00
_cell.angle_gamma   90.00
#
_symmetry.space_group_name_H-M   'P 1'
#
loop_
_entity.id
_entity.type
_entity.pdbx_description
1 polymer ?
#
loop_
_entity_poly.entity_id
_entity_poly.type
_entity_poly.pdbx_seq_one_letter_code
_entity_poly.pdbx_strand_id
1 'polypeptide(L)'
;MTEAVDTAPLRAHVRLLGDTLGKIIRGNAGEAVFQRVEDIRLRSKEAQESDTWSALDELLASLEEQEFLVIARAFSQFLNLANIADQQHTTATDTAQHFSAIATLEKALSALQADADVSAIEAAIDKLKIDLVLTAHPTEITRRTLIHKHRALSDCLAQLDRDVNSVISRQQTQRRIADLIAQIWHTEDFRTRRPTPVDEARWGFAVIENSLWDAVPQFLREVDHVCDVFSLAQRGPDWCPIALSSWIGGDRDGNPNVTAVVTREVLLLAQWQACELFSFDISLLYEELSASTATDTLIATASGAREPYRAILKPLLVTLRRQKQALEEALNQGASAPESLRPESLLEPLQMCFDSLMACGLVEMARGSLLDTLRRAHCFGPYLIQLDIRQESGRHCSVLSAITQTLEIGDYNDWTEEQRVTWLRAELANPRPLIPRGCRFDAKDQEVLETFGII
;
A
#
# COMPACT_ATOMS: atom_id res chain seq x y z
N MET A 1 -1.06 33.07 -11.85
CA MET A 1 0.38 32.94 -12.16
C MET A 1 0.94 31.97 -11.13
N THR A 2 1.31 30.76 -11.53
CA THR A 2 1.94 29.79 -10.64
C THR A 2 3.33 30.32 -10.28
N GLU A 3 3.54 30.71 -9.02
CA GLU A 3 4.88 31.00 -8.52
C GLU A 3 5.78 29.78 -8.76
N ALA A 4 6.96 30.01 -9.34
CA ALA A 4 7.94 28.96 -9.56
C ALA A 4 8.39 28.40 -8.22
N VAL A 5 8.35 27.08 -8.07
CA VAL A 5 8.77 26.37 -6.85
C VAL A 5 10.27 26.62 -6.64
N ASP A 6 10.65 27.06 -5.43
CA ASP A 6 12.06 27.23 -5.09
C ASP A 6 12.74 25.86 -4.96
N THR A 7 13.67 25.58 -5.87
CA THR A 7 14.43 24.33 -5.94
C THR A 7 15.77 24.39 -5.19
N ALA A 8 16.11 25.51 -4.53
CA ALA A 8 17.35 25.62 -3.76
C ALA A 8 17.48 24.57 -2.64
N PRO A 9 16.43 24.29 -1.82
CA PRO A 9 16.50 23.26 -0.78
C PRO A 9 16.74 21.86 -1.35
N LEU A 10 16.03 21.50 -2.43
CA LEU A 10 16.21 20.23 -3.13
C LEU A 10 17.66 20.04 -3.58
N ARG A 11 18.24 21.04 -4.25
CA ARG A 11 19.65 20.99 -4.71
C ARG A 11 20.61 20.86 -3.54
N ALA A 12 20.33 21.47 -2.39
CA ALA A 12 21.15 21.35 -1.20
C ALA A 12 21.12 19.93 -0.62
N HIS A 13 19.95 19.28 -0.57
CA HIS A 13 19.81 17.89 -0.15
C HIS A 13 20.49 16.90 -1.09
N VAL A 14 20.26 17.03 -2.41
CA VAL A 14 20.93 16.18 -3.41
C VAL A 14 22.45 16.31 -3.28
N ARG A 15 22.97 17.53 -3.10
CA ARG A 15 24.39 17.76 -2.90
C ARG A 15 24.91 17.14 -1.59
N LEU A 16 24.20 17.32 -0.47
CA LEU A 16 24.58 16.75 0.81
C LEU A 16 24.69 15.22 0.75
N LEU A 17 23.67 14.56 0.18
CA LEU A 17 23.63 13.11 0.07
C LEU A 17 24.70 12.61 -0.90
N GLY A 18 24.87 13.28 -2.04
CA GLY A 18 25.90 12.96 -3.04
C GLY A 18 27.32 13.13 -2.51
N ASP A 19 27.62 14.23 -1.82
CA ASP A 19 28.93 14.48 -1.19
C ASP A 19 29.24 13.44 -0.10
N THR A 20 28.20 13.00 0.62
CA THR A 20 28.33 11.98 1.67
C THR A 20 28.59 10.60 1.07
N LEU A 21 27.85 10.21 0.02
CA LEU A 21 28.10 8.98 -0.73
C LEU A 21 29.49 8.98 -1.36
N GLY A 22 29.92 10.10 -1.97
CA GLY A 22 31.25 10.24 -2.55
C GLY A 22 32.38 10.01 -1.53
N LYS A 23 32.26 10.57 -0.32
CA LYS A 23 33.21 10.29 0.78
C LYS A 23 33.25 8.81 1.17
N ILE A 24 32.11 8.14 1.20
CA ILE A 24 31.99 6.71 1.53
C ILE A 24 32.61 5.85 0.43
N ILE A 25 32.40 6.19 -0.84
CA ILE A 25 33.01 5.50 -1.98
C ILE A 25 34.53 5.67 -1.93
N ARG A 26 35.05 6.89 -1.75
CA ARG A 26 36.51 7.13 -1.63
C ARG A 26 37.14 6.32 -0.49
N GLY A 27 36.48 6.28 0.67
CA GLY A 27 36.98 5.56 1.84
C GLY A 27 36.97 4.04 1.70
N ASN A 28 36.02 3.47 0.95
CA ASN A 28 35.83 2.02 0.85
C ASN A 28 36.33 1.40 -0.46
N ALA A 29 35.99 1.99 -1.60
CA ALA A 29 36.35 1.50 -2.94
C ALA A 29 37.64 2.15 -3.50
N GLY A 30 38.15 3.18 -2.81
CA GLY A 30 39.38 3.89 -3.18
C GLY A 30 39.14 5.08 -4.12
N GLU A 31 40.16 5.93 -4.22
CA GLU A 31 40.11 7.18 -4.99
C GLU A 31 39.93 6.93 -6.50
N ALA A 32 40.55 5.87 -7.04
CA ALA A 32 40.47 5.54 -8.46
C ALA A 32 39.04 5.23 -8.93
N VAL A 33 38.27 4.49 -8.12
CA VAL A 33 36.86 4.17 -8.44
C VAL A 33 36.00 5.42 -8.34
N PHE A 34 36.21 6.24 -7.31
CA PHE A 34 35.50 7.52 -7.19
C PHE A 34 35.75 8.42 -8.40
N GLN A 35 37.01 8.55 -8.83
CA GLN A 35 37.37 9.37 -10.00
C GLN A 35 36.71 8.84 -11.27
N ARG A 36 36.69 7.52 -11.48
CA ARG A 36 35.98 6.92 -12.63
C ARG A 36 34.49 7.24 -12.63
N VAL A 37 33.82 7.19 -11.47
CA VAL A 37 32.39 7.54 -11.37
C VAL A 37 32.15 9.02 -11.72
N GLU A 38 33.01 9.93 -11.22
CA GLU A 38 32.92 11.35 -11.57
C GLU A 38 33.23 11.63 -13.04
N ASP A 39 34.23 10.95 -13.62
CA ASP A 39 34.58 11.09 -15.03
C ASP A 39 33.41 10.65 -15.94
N ILE A 40 32.76 9.52 -15.61
CA ILE A 40 31.55 9.06 -16.32
C ILE A 40 30.42 10.10 -16.18
N ARG A 41 30.20 10.65 -14.99
CA ARG A 41 29.15 11.66 -14.74
C ARG A 41 29.39 12.95 -15.55
N LEU A 42 30.63 13.44 -15.57
CA LEU A 42 31.01 14.66 -16.29
C LEU A 42 30.89 14.45 -17.80
N ARG A 43 31.44 13.35 -18.34
CA ARG A 43 31.35 13.05 -19.78
C ARG A 43 29.91 12.79 -20.23
N SER A 44 29.08 12.16 -19.39
CA SER A 44 27.65 12.00 -19.68
C SER A 44 26.93 13.34 -19.77
N LYS A 45 27.25 14.29 -18.88
CA LYS A 45 26.69 15.64 -18.93
C LYS A 45 27.16 16.40 -20.18
N GLU A 46 28.45 16.37 -20.49
CA GLU A 46 29.02 17.02 -21.68
C GLU A 46 28.46 16.42 -22.98
N ALA A 47 28.31 15.09 -23.04
CA ALA A 47 27.71 14.40 -24.17
C ALA A 47 26.25 14.83 -24.38
N GLN A 48 25.47 14.98 -23.31
CA GLN A 48 24.09 15.45 -23.39
C GLN A 48 23.99 16.91 -23.89
N GLU A 49 24.93 17.78 -23.50
CA GLU A 49 24.96 19.19 -23.92
C GLU A 49 25.46 19.36 -25.37
N SER A 50 26.38 18.49 -25.82
CA SER A 50 27.04 18.57 -27.13
C SER A 50 26.51 17.60 -28.18
N ASP A 51 25.58 16.70 -27.80
CA ASP A 51 25.10 15.56 -28.58
C ASP A 51 26.22 14.67 -29.17
N THR A 52 27.34 14.56 -28.44
CA THR A 52 28.53 13.81 -28.86
C THR A 52 28.90 12.75 -27.83
N TRP A 53 28.70 11.48 -28.19
CA TRP A 53 28.79 10.35 -27.24
C TRP A 53 30.10 9.56 -27.28
N SER A 54 30.95 9.79 -28.30
CA SER A 54 32.16 8.97 -28.55
C SER A 54 33.13 8.91 -27.37
N ALA A 55 33.34 10.04 -26.68
CA ALA A 55 34.24 10.10 -25.52
C ALA A 55 33.69 9.33 -24.31
N LEU A 56 32.37 9.21 -24.18
CA LEU A 56 31.74 8.39 -23.14
C LEU A 56 31.83 6.91 -23.52
N ASP A 57 31.55 6.56 -24.78
CA ASP A 57 31.62 5.18 -25.27
C ASP A 57 33.02 4.59 -25.10
N GLU A 58 34.06 5.35 -25.45
CA GLU A 58 35.46 4.94 -25.23
C GLU A 58 35.78 4.73 -23.75
N LEU A 59 35.27 5.59 -22.87
CA LEU A 59 35.47 5.45 -21.42
C LEU A 59 34.77 4.19 -20.90
N LEU A 60 33.52 3.97 -21.28
CA LEU A 60 32.75 2.80 -20.87
C LEU A 60 33.36 1.50 -21.41
N ALA A 61 33.89 1.51 -22.64
CA ALA A 61 34.59 0.37 -23.24
C ALA A 61 35.93 0.05 -22.56
N SER A 62 36.52 1.02 -21.85
CA SER A 62 37.81 0.85 -21.14
C SER A 62 37.68 0.28 -19.72
N LEU A 63 36.45 0.14 -19.20
CA LEU A 63 36.20 -0.33 -17.84
C LEU A 63 36.49 -1.83 -17.70
N GLU A 64 37.06 -2.22 -16.56
CA GLU A 64 37.30 -3.62 -16.24
C GLU A 64 36.02 -4.27 -15.66
N GLU A 65 35.85 -5.58 -15.89
CA GLU A 65 34.65 -6.33 -15.47
C GLU A 65 34.37 -6.23 -13.95
N GLN A 66 35.44 -6.17 -13.15
CA GLN A 66 35.38 -6.04 -11.69
C GLN A 66 34.81 -4.68 -11.24
N GLU A 67 34.85 -3.67 -12.11
CA GLU A 67 34.42 -2.30 -11.82
C GLU A 67 32.96 -2.05 -12.18
N PHE A 68 32.41 -2.82 -13.12
CA PHE A 68 31.04 -2.65 -13.60
C PHE A 68 30.03 -2.66 -12.45
N LEU A 69 30.13 -3.64 -11.55
CA LEU A 69 29.17 -3.77 -10.45
C LEU A 69 29.27 -2.57 -9.50
N VAL A 70 30.48 -2.13 -9.17
CA VAL A 70 30.70 -1.03 -8.22
C VAL A 70 30.25 0.31 -8.82
N ILE A 71 30.54 0.55 -10.09
CA ILE A 71 30.14 1.76 -10.82
C ILE A 71 28.62 1.79 -11.03
N ALA A 72 28.02 0.70 -11.50
CA ALA A 72 26.57 0.61 -11.67
C ALA A 72 25.84 0.83 -10.33
N ARG A 73 26.37 0.27 -9.24
CA ARG A 73 25.85 0.48 -7.90
C ARG A 73 26.00 1.92 -7.44
N ALA A 74 27.13 2.58 -7.72
CA ALA A 74 27.32 4.00 -7.41
C ALA A 74 26.23 4.85 -8.07
N PHE A 75 26.00 4.71 -9.38
CA PHE A 75 24.97 5.46 -10.09
C PHE A 75 23.55 5.12 -9.60
N SER A 76 23.26 3.84 -9.33
CA SER A 76 21.98 3.45 -8.73
C SER A 76 21.76 4.13 -7.38
N GLN A 77 22.78 4.20 -6.53
CA GLN A 77 22.67 4.86 -5.23
C GLN A 77 22.57 6.38 -5.33
N PHE A 78 23.29 7.02 -6.25
CA PHE A 78 23.10 8.45 -6.53
C PHE A 78 21.65 8.75 -6.95
N LEU A 79 21.08 7.94 -7.84
CA LEU A 79 19.69 8.08 -8.26
C LEU A 79 18.71 7.86 -7.09
N ASN A 80 18.90 6.81 -6.30
CA ASN A 80 18.04 6.55 -5.13
C ASN A 80 18.09 7.71 -4.12
N LEU A 81 19.28 8.24 -3.83
CA LEU A 81 19.44 9.38 -2.93
C LEU A 81 18.82 10.66 -3.50
N ALA A 82 18.93 10.89 -4.81
CA ALA A 82 18.26 12.00 -5.47
C ALA A 82 16.73 11.88 -5.37
N ASN A 83 16.19 10.68 -5.60
CA ASN A 83 14.76 10.40 -5.45
C ASN A 83 14.27 10.64 -4.00
N ILE A 84 15.05 10.25 -2.99
CA ILE A 84 14.71 10.52 -1.57
C ILE A 84 14.69 12.03 -1.30
N ALA A 85 15.67 12.77 -1.81
CA ALA A 85 15.70 14.23 -1.65
C ALA A 85 14.51 14.91 -2.35
N ASP A 86 14.13 14.42 -3.54
CA ASP A 86 12.98 14.91 -4.29
C ASP A 86 11.66 14.62 -3.57
N GLN A 87 11.47 13.38 -3.09
CA GLN A 87 10.33 13.00 -2.27
C GLN A 87 10.20 13.91 -1.04
N GLN A 88 11.28 14.09 -0.28
CA GLN A 88 11.28 14.98 0.87
C GLN A 88 10.93 16.43 0.48
N HIS A 89 11.42 16.92 -0.66
CA HIS A 89 11.10 18.26 -1.13
C HIS A 89 9.63 18.42 -1.48
N THR A 90 8.99 17.42 -2.09
CA THR A 90 7.56 17.45 -2.41
C THR A 90 6.65 17.38 -1.18
N THR A 91 7.12 16.79 -0.08
CA THR A 91 6.39 16.69 1.19
C THR A 91 6.73 17.80 2.19
N ALA A 92 7.65 18.70 1.85
CA ALA A 92 8.08 19.77 2.73
C ALA A 92 6.98 20.83 2.90
N THR A 93 6.90 21.44 4.08
CA THR A 93 5.92 22.49 4.39
C THR A 93 5.99 23.66 3.40
N ASP A 94 7.20 24.04 2.98
CA ASP A 94 7.43 25.20 2.10
C ASP A 94 6.88 24.99 0.68
N THR A 95 6.68 23.74 0.26
CA THR A 95 6.15 23.38 -1.06
C THR A 95 4.73 22.80 -0.99
N ALA A 96 4.15 22.73 0.21
CA ALA A 96 2.83 22.16 0.44
C ALA A 96 1.73 22.85 -0.37
N GLN A 97 1.83 24.16 -0.63
CA GLN A 97 0.87 24.89 -1.46
C GLN A 97 0.82 24.40 -2.92
N HIS A 98 1.88 23.72 -3.37
CA HIS A 98 2.01 23.21 -4.74
C HIS A 98 1.71 21.72 -4.84
N PHE A 99 2.10 20.94 -3.83
CA PHE A 99 2.03 19.47 -3.90
C PHE A 99 1.07 18.81 -2.90
N SER A 100 0.58 19.51 -1.87
CA SER A 100 -0.29 18.88 -0.88
C SER A 100 -1.68 18.58 -1.43
N ALA A 101 -2.29 17.53 -0.87
CA ALA A 101 -3.67 17.16 -1.17
C ALA A 101 -4.65 18.27 -0.78
N ILE A 102 -4.49 18.88 0.41
CA ILE A 102 -5.29 20.01 0.88
C ILE A 102 -5.29 21.14 -0.15
N ALA A 103 -4.13 21.65 -0.55
CA ALA A 103 -4.05 22.78 -1.47
C ALA A 103 -4.70 22.47 -2.83
N THR A 104 -4.65 21.20 -3.26
CA THR A 104 -5.31 20.75 -4.49
C THR A 104 -6.83 20.72 -4.32
N LEU A 105 -7.33 20.19 -3.20
CA LEU A 105 -8.74 20.14 -2.86
C LEU A 105 -9.34 21.54 -2.71
N GLU A 106 -8.67 22.44 -1.99
CA GLU A 106 -9.11 23.82 -1.80
C GLU A 106 -9.22 24.57 -3.14
N LYS A 107 -8.23 24.39 -4.04
CA LYS A 107 -8.27 24.98 -5.39
C LYS A 107 -9.45 24.42 -6.20
N ALA A 108 -9.68 23.11 -6.16
CA ALA A 108 -10.78 22.47 -6.87
C ALA A 108 -12.14 22.96 -6.34
N LEU A 109 -12.33 23.01 -5.02
CA LEU A 109 -13.57 23.47 -4.41
C LEU A 109 -13.81 24.97 -4.61
N SER A 110 -12.76 25.79 -4.56
CA SER A 110 -12.86 27.21 -4.89
C SER A 110 -13.34 27.43 -6.33
N ALA A 111 -12.86 26.62 -7.27
CA ALA A 111 -13.33 26.66 -8.65
C ALA A 111 -14.79 26.18 -8.77
N LEU A 112 -15.16 25.09 -8.08
CA LEU A 112 -16.52 24.56 -8.11
C LEU A 112 -17.55 25.51 -7.49
N GLN A 113 -17.22 26.18 -6.39
CA GLN A 113 -18.13 27.15 -5.75
C GLN A 113 -18.44 28.37 -6.63
N ALA A 114 -17.61 28.65 -7.64
CA ALA A 114 -17.90 29.72 -8.61
C ALA A 114 -19.07 29.36 -9.53
N ASP A 115 -19.26 28.06 -9.83
CA ASP A 115 -20.15 27.58 -10.90
C ASP A 115 -21.24 26.58 -10.41
N ALA A 116 -21.16 26.08 -9.18
CA ALA A 116 -22.08 25.09 -8.61
C ALA A 116 -22.61 25.49 -7.23
N ASP A 117 -23.81 25.03 -6.90
CA ASP A 117 -24.37 25.22 -5.57
C ASP A 117 -23.77 24.23 -4.55
N VAL A 118 -23.86 24.59 -3.27
CA VAL A 118 -23.34 23.77 -2.16
C VAL A 118 -23.94 22.35 -2.20
N SER A 119 -25.24 22.24 -2.50
CA SER A 119 -25.92 20.94 -2.52
C SER A 119 -25.40 20.01 -3.61
N ALA A 120 -25.09 20.51 -4.81
CA ALA A 120 -24.49 19.70 -5.87
C ALA A 120 -23.07 19.26 -5.51
N ILE A 121 -22.28 20.13 -4.88
CA ILE A 121 -20.93 19.80 -4.41
C ILE A 121 -21.01 18.71 -3.33
N GLU A 122 -21.91 18.85 -2.37
CA GLU A 122 -22.11 17.84 -1.33
C GLU A 122 -22.55 16.49 -1.90
N ALA A 123 -23.51 16.49 -2.82
CA ALA A 123 -23.96 15.28 -3.50
C ALA A 123 -22.86 14.62 -4.35
N ALA A 124 -21.90 15.39 -4.86
CA ALA A 124 -20.74 14.87 -5.58
C ALA A 124 -19.73 14.21 -4.62
N ILE A 125 -19.44 14.85 -3.49
CA ILE A 125 -18.56 14.30 -2.44
C ILE A 125 -19.15 12.99 -1.90
N ASP A 126 -20.46 12.93 -1.67
CA ASP A 126 -21.13 11.72 -1.15
C ASP A 126 -21.06 10.53 -2.12
N LYS A 127 -20.90 10.79 -3.43
CA LYS A 127 -20.76 9.77 -4.48
C LYS A 127 -19.31 9.40 -4.79
N LEU A 128 -18.34 10.04 -4.15
CA LEU A 128 -16.93 9.82 -4.44
C LEU A 128 -16.56 8.36 -4.13
N LYS A 129 -15.92 7.71 -5.09
CA LYS A 129 -15.37 6.37 -4.93
C LYS A 129 -14.04 6.28 -5.68
N ILE A 130 -13.00 5.95 -4.95
CA ILE A 130 -11.62 5.83 -5.40
C ILE A 130 -11.17 4.43 -5.01
N ASP A 131 -10.84 3.60 -5.99
CA ASP A 131 -10.31 2.27 -5.77
C ASP A 131 -8.84 2.25 -6.20
N LEU A 132 -7.95 2.03 -5.23
CA LEU A 132 -6.51 1.95 -5.46
C LEU A 132 -6.10 0.49 -5.55
N VAL A 133 -5.78 0.04 -6.77
CA VAL A 133 -5.39 -1.33 -7.04
C VAL A 133 -3.86 -1.47 -6.97
N LEU A 134 -3.36 -2.12 -5.92
CA LEU A 134 -1.94 -2.43 -5.76
C LEU A 134 -1.52 -3.53 -6.74
N THR A 135 -0.41 -3.30 -7.44
CA THR A 135 0.17 -4.25 -8.39
C THR A 135 1.58 -4.63 -7.96
N ALA A 136 2.03 -5.81 -8.37
CA ALA A 136 3.39 -6.24 -8.10
C ALA A 136 4.37 -5.36 -8.90
N HIS A 137 5.44 -4.91 -8.27
CA HIS A 137 6.43 -4.10 -8.96
C HIS A 137 7.38 -5.00 -9.78
N PRO A 138 7.37 -4.92 -11.12
CA PRO A 138 8.00 -5.90 -12.00
C PRO A 138 9.54 -5.94 -11.88
N THR A 139 10.14 -4.88 -11.34
CA THR A 139 11.60 -4.71 -11.21
C THR A 139 12.06 -4.42 -9.78
N GLU A 140 11.22 -4.65 -8.75
CA GLU A 140 11.59 -4.24 -7.39
C GLU A 140 12.57 -5.23 -6.74
N ILE A 141 13.82 -4.95 -7.03
CA ILE A 141 15.00 -5.66 -6.58
C ILE A 141 15.35 -5.27 -5.12
N THR A 142 14.86 -4.12 -4.65
CA THR A 142 15.17 -3.55 -3.33
C THR A 142 14.60 -4.39 -2.18
N ARG A 143 15.44 -4.62 -1.16
CA ARG A 143 15.09 -5.41 0.03
C ARG A 143 14.32 -4.54 1.04
N ARG A 144 13.44 -5.14 1.85
CA ARG A 144 12.73 -4.46 2.97
C ARG A 144 13.67 -3.63 3.86
N THR A 145 14.88 -4.12 4.07
CA THR A 145 15.92 -3.43 4.85
C THR A 145 16.30 -2.07 4.27
N LEU A 146 16.26 -1.89 2.95
CA LEU A 146 16.56 -0.62 2.30
C LEU A 146 15.42 0.39 2.45
N ILE A 147 14.16 -0.05 2.38
CA ILE A 147 12.98 0.82 2.54
C ILE A 147 13.01 1.52 3.90
N HIS A 148 13.29 0.77 4.98
CA HIS A 148 13.43 1.37 6.31
C HIS A 148 14.58 2.37 6.40
N LYS A 149 15.70 2.11 5.70
CA LYS A 149 16.84 3.06 5.65
C LYS A 149 16.50 4.31 4.84
N HIS A 150 15.77 4.17 3.73
CA HIS A 150 15.31 5.29 2.93
C HIS A 150 14.34 6.19 3.70
N ARG A 151 13.38 5.62 4.43
CA ARG A 151 12.53 6.37 5.35
C ARG A 151 13.35 7.12 6.40
N ALA A 152 14.26 6.42 7.08
CA ALA A 152 15.11 7.05 8.09
C ALA A 152 15.98 8.19 7.52
N LEU A 153 16.41 8.09 6.26
CA LEU A 153 17.09 9.19 5.56
C LEU A 153 16.13 10.37 5.32
N SER A 154 14.91 10.13 4.86
CA SER A 154 13.88 11.16 4.70
C SER A 154 13.60 11.89 6.03
N ASP A 155 13.47 11.15 7.12
CA ASP A 155 13.26 11.71 8.47
C ASP A 155 14.45 12.59 8.90
N CYS A 156 15.68 12.18 8.58
CA CYS A 156 16.88 12.97 8.85
C CYS A 156 16.91 14.26 8.02
N LEU A 157 16.49 14.22 6.75
CA LEU A 157 16.39 15.43 5.92
C LEU A 157 15.33 16.38 6.50
N ALA A 158 14.15 15.87 6.85
CA ALA A 158 13.10 16.65 7.49
C ALA A 158 13.56 17.26 8.81
N GLN A 159 14.38 16.55 9.59
CA GLN A 159 14.97 17.08 10.81
C GLN A 159 16.00 18.18 10.51
N LEU A 160 16.80 18.07 9.45
CA LEU A 160 17.75 19.13 9.05
C LEU A 160 17.03 20.41 8.62
N ASP A 161 15.85 20.30 8.01
CA ASP A 161 15.02 21.45 7.65
C ASP A 161 14.44 22.14 8.90
N ARG A 162 14.03 21.37 9.92
CA ARG A 162 13.50 21.90 11.18
C ARG A 162 14.58 22.51 12.08
N ASP A 163 15.71 21.84 12.23
CA ASP A 163 16.77 22.20 13.19
C ASP A 163 17.76 23.21 12.59
N VAL A 164 17.29 24.33 12.04
CA VAL A 164 18.15 25.34 11.40
C VAL A 164 19.14 25.96 12.40
N ASN A 165 18.71 26.17 13.65
CA ASN A 165 19.46 26.94 14.65
C ASN A 165 20.33 26.09 15.60
N SER A 166 20.23 24.76 15.57
CA SER A 166 20.96 23.88 16.49
C SER A 166 22.15 23.20 15.81
N VAL A 167 23.36 23.77 15.97
CA VAL A 167 24.59 23.21 15.38
C VAL A 167 24.84 21.77 15.82
N ILE A 168 24.59 21.45 17.10
CA ILE A 168 24.80 20.11 17.64
C ILE A 168 23.81 19.11 17.02
N SER A 169 22.52 19.46 16.96
CA SER A 169 21.50 18.59 16.36
C SER A 169 21.82 18.31 14.90
N ARG A 170 22.14 19.36 14.12
CA ARG A 170 22.54 19.22 12.71
C ARG A 170 23.74 18.30 12.53
N GLN A 171 24.77 18.42 13.36
CA GLN A 171 25.94 17.53 13.30
C GLN A 171 25.57 16.07 13.63
N GLN A 172 24.69 15.83 14.60
CA GLN A 172 24.20 14.50 14.93
C GLN A 172 23.39 13.90 13.77
N THR A 173 22.48 14.68 13.18
CA THR A 173 21.67 14.25 12.03
C THR A 173 22.55 13.97 10.81
N GLN A 174 23.53 14.82 10.51
CA GLN A 174 24.50 14.58 9.43
C GLN A 174 25.33 13.31 9.65
N ARG A 175 25.75 13.03 10.90
CA ARG A 175 26.41 11.76 11.23
C ARG A 175 25.48 10.56 11.01
N ARG A 176 24.21 10.69 11.37
CA ARG A 176 23.21 9.64 11.13
C ARG A 176 22.97 9.41 9.63
N ILE A 177 22.91 10.47 8.82
CA ILE A 177 22.83 10.37 7.36
C ILE A 177 24.05 9.61 6.81
N ALA A 178 25.25 9.96 7.24
CA ALA A 178 26.47 9.27 6.80
C ALA A 178 26.48 7.78 7.20
N ASP A 179 26.03 7.46 8.42
CA ASP A 179 25.85 6.09 8.88
C ASP A 179 24.84 5.31 8.03
N LEU A 180 23.66 5.90 7.76
CA LEU A 180 22.63 5.28 6.92
C LEU A 180 23.11 5.05 5.48
N ILE A 181 23.77 6.03 4.86
CA ILE A 181 24.33 5.88 3.50
C ILE A 181 25.42 4.80 3.50
N ALA A 182 26.26 4.74 4.52
CA ALA A 182 27.28 3.70 4.63
C ALA A 182 26.64 2.31 4.74
N GLN A 183 25.58 2.17 5.53
CA GLN A 183 24.83 0.92 5.62
C GLN A 183 24.19 0.53 4.29
N ILE A 184 23.59 1.47 3.56
CA ILE A 184 23.03 1.23 2.22
C ILE A 184 24.15 0.78 1.27
N TRP A 185 25.29 1.47 1.24
CA TRP A 185 26.45 1.13 0.44
C TRP A 185 27.08 -0.24 0.77
N HIS A 186 26.86 -0.78 1.96
CA HIS A 186 27.33 -2.12 2.34
C HIS A 186 26.23 -3.19 2.35
N THR A 187 24.98 -2.82 2.04
CA THR A 187 23.86 -3.77 1.93
C THR A 187 23.69 -4.21 0.49
N GLU A 188 23.76 -5.51 0.21
CA GLU A 188 23.46 -6.02 -1.14
C GLU A 188 22.06 -5.59 -1.59
N ASP A 189 22.03 -4.79 -2.65
CA ASP A 189 20.80 -4.23 -3.18
C ASP A 189 20.03 -5.24 -4.02
N PHE A 190 20.71 -6.27 -4.55
CA PHE A 190 20.12 -7.27 -5.44
C PHE A 190 19.65 -8.53 -4.74
N ARG A 191 18.49 -9.04 -5.17
CA ARG A 191 18.04 -10.38 -4.83
C ARG A 191 18.74 -11.38 -5.75
N THR A 192 19.26 -12.46 -5.18
CA THR A 192 19.86 -13.57 -5.95
C THR A 192 18.80 -14.51 -6.53
N ARG A 193 17.54 -14.40 -6.08
CA ARG A 193 16.40 -15.19 -6.53
C ARG A 193 15.20 -14.27 -6.77
N ARG A 194 14.39 -14.59 -7.78
CA ARG A 194 13.13 -13.89 -8.04
C ARG A 194 12.19 -14.06 -6.83
N PRO A 195 11.50 -12.98 -6.38
CA PRO A 195 10.47 -13.12 -5.35
C PRO A 195 9.41 -14.12 -5.74
N THR A 196 8.84 -14.80 -4.74
CA THR A 196 7.59 -15.53 -4.91
C THR A 196 6.42 -14.55 -4.91
N PRO A 197 5.25 -14.88 -5.49
CA PRO A 197 4.07 -14.02 -5.40
C PRO A 197 3.64 -13.73 -3.96
N VAL A 198 3.91 -14.66 -3.03
CA VAL A 198 3.66 -14.46 -1.58
C VAL A 198 4.61 -13.41 -1.00
N ASP A 199 5.89 -13.39 -1.41
CA ASP A 199 6.82 -12.34 -1.00
C ASP A 199 6.40 -10.96 -1.50
N GLU A 200 5.88 -10.89 -2.73
CA GLU A 200 5.32 -9.66 -3.31
C GLU A 200 4.08 -9.20 -2.53
N ALA A 201 3.20 -10.12 -2.15
CA ALA A 201 2.01 -9.79 -1.35
C ALA A 201 2.38 -9.24 0.02
N ARG A 202 3.34 -9.88 0.71
CA ARG A 202 3.89 -9.38 1.99
C ARG A 202 4.48 -7.98 1.86
N TRP A 203 5.10 -7.67 0.73
CA TRP A 203 5.60 -6.34 0.46
C TRP A 203 4.46 -5.33 0.25
N GLY A 204 3.42 -5.68 -0.51
CA GLY A 204 2.21 -4.86 -0.64
C GLY A 204 1.55 -4.57 0.72
N PHE A 205 1.47 -5.56 1.61
CA PHE A 205 0.95 -5.36 2.97
C PHE A 205 1.84 -4.45 3.82
N ALA A 206 3.16 -4.52 3.63
CA ALA A 206 4.08 -3.61 4.30
C ALA A 206 3.84 -2.16 3.86
N VAL A 207 3.50 -1.88 2.59
CA VAL A 207 3.11 -0.54 2.14
C VAL A 207 1.85 -0.06 2.87
N ILE A 208 0.88 -0.95 3.09
CA ILE A 208 -0.33 -0.62 3.84
C ILE A 208 0.02 -0.29 5.29
N GLU A 209 0.65 -1.21 6.02
CA GLU A 209 1.08 -1.02 7.42
C GLU A 209 1.88 0.26 7.61
N ASN A 210 2.86 0.49 6.75
CA ASN A 210 3.86 1.53 6.97
C ASN A 210 3.46 2.90 6.40
N SER A 211 2.38 3.00 5.63
CA SER A 211 2.00 4.25 4.97
C SER A 211 0.49 4.43 4.90
N LEU A 212 -0.23 3.56 4.19
CA LEU A 212 -1.65 3.77 3.92
C LEU A 212 -2.53 3.67 5.18
N TRP A 213 -2.11 2.87 6.15
CA TRP A 213 -2.81 2.72 7.44
C TRP A 213 -2.96 4.06 8.17
N ASP A 214 -1.96 4.92 8.10
CA ASP A 214 -1.98 6.26 8.71
C ASP A 214 -2.41 7.34 7.72
N ALA A 215 -2.00 7.23 6.45
CA ALA A 215 -2.28 8.24 5.44
C ALA A 215 -3.77 8.35 5.10
N VAL A 216 -4.51 7.23 5.05
CA VAL A 216 -5.96 7.25 4.76
C VAL A 216 -6.75 8.06 5.79
N PRO A 217 -6.69 7.74 7.11
CA PRO A 217 -7.42 8.53 8.09
C PRO A 217 -6.94 9.99 8.15
N GLN A 218 -5.63 10.24 8.01
CA GLN A 218 -5.09 11.60 7.95
C GLN A 218 -5.67 12.40 6.77
N PHE A 219 -5.66 11.84 5.57
CA PHE A 219 -6.26 12.46 4.38
C PHE A 219 -7.76 12.73 4.57
N LEU A 220 -8.51 11.81 5.17
CA LEU A 220 -9.93 12.04 5.44
C LEU A 220 -10.15 13.17 6.46
N ARG A 221 -9.25 13.37 7.42
CA ARG A 221 -9.28 14.56 8.32
C ARG A 221 -9.00 15.85 7.57
N GLU A 222 -8.07 15.81 6.63
CA GLU A 222 -7.80 16.95 5.74
C GLU A 222 -9.05 17.29 4.91
N VAL A 223 -9.77 16.29 4.41
CA VAL A 223 -11.05 16.48 3.73
C VAL A 223 -12.10 17.09 4.66
N ASP A 224 -12.21 16.63 5.91
CA ASP A 224 -13.14 17.24 6.89
C ASP A 224 -12.82 18.72 7.11
N HIS A 225 -11.53 19.04 7.29
CA HIS A 225 -11.07 20.41 7.49
C HIS A 225 -11.41 21.31 6.29
N VAL A 226 -11.16 20.80 5.08
CA VAL A 226 -11.52 21.51 3.86
C VAL A 226 -13.05 21.68 3.75
N CYS A 227 -13.85 20.68 4.12
CA CYS A 227 -15.31 20.84 4.17
C CYS A 227 -15.73 21.98 5.11
N ASP A 228 -15.11 22.09 6.30
CA ASP A 228 -15.38 23.17 7.24
C ASP A 228 -15.06 24.55 6.66
N VAL A 229 -13.87 24.70 6.05
CA VAL A 229 -13.43 25.97 5.43
C VAL A 229 -14.41 26.42 4.35
N PHE A 230 -14.94 25.48 3.58
CA PHE A 230 -15.88 25.75 2.48
C PHE A 230 -17.36 25.71 2.90
N SER A 231 -17.66 25.62 4.20
CA SER A 231 -19.03 25.54 4.75
C SER A 231 -19.87 24.38 4.19
N LEU A 232 -19.22 23.25 3.93
CA LEU A 232 -19.85 21.99 3.52
C LEU A 232 -20.08 21.10 4.76
N ALA A 233 -21.12 20.27 4.74
CA ALA A 233 -21.37 19.32 5.82
C ALA A 233 -20.20 18.34 6.01
N GLN A 234 -19.77 18.12 7.25
CA GLN A 234 -18.86 17.00 7.55
C GLN A 234 -19.60 15.68 7.40
N ARG A 235 -18.88 14.65 6.94
CA ARG A 235 -19.44 13.31 6.76
C ARG A 235 -19.29 12.48 8.03
N GLY A 236 -20.16 11.48 8.16
CA GLY A 236 -20.11 10.50 9.24
C GLY A 236 -18.86 9.59 9.15
N PRO A 237 -18.61 8.79 10.21
CA PRO A 237 -17.51 7.81 10.22
C PRO A 237 -17.67 6.71 9.15
N ASP A 238 -18.88 6.50 8.66
CA ASP A 238 -19.26 5.53 7.63
C ASP A 238 -18.91 5.96 6.21
N TRP A 239 -18.67 7.25 6.00
CA TRP A 239 -18.22 7.76 4.71
C TRP A 239 -16.72 7.51 4.54
N CYS A 240 -16.40 6.52 3.70
CA CYS A 240 -15.03 6.26 3.25
C CYS A 240 -15.03 6.11 1.72
N PRO A 241 -14.62 7.14 0.97
CA PRO A 241 -14.60 7.08 -0.49
C PRO A 241 -13.41 6.27 -1.03
N ILE A 242 -12.52 5.78 -0.17
CA ILE A 242 -11.30 5.08 -0.57
C ILE A 242 -11.47 3.59 -0.32
N ALA A 243 -11.23 2.78 -1.34
CA ALA A 243 -11.11 1.34 -1.27
C ALA A 243 -9.71 0.92 -1.74
N LEU A 244 -9.20 -0.15 -1.15
CA LEU A 244 -7.89 -0.72 -1.49
C LEU A 244 -8.08 -2.14 -2.03
N SER A 245 -7.61 -2.34 -3.26
CA SER A 245 -7.63 -3.61 -3.95
C SER A 245 -6.21 -4.04 -4.32
N SER A 246 -6.02 -5.28 -4.74
CA SER A 246 -4.71 -5.80 -5.14
C SER A 246 -4.83 -6.85 -6.22
N TRP A 247 -3.84 -6.88 -7.11
CA TRP A 247 -3.63 -7.96 -8.08
C TRP A 247 -2.61 -8.98 -7.59
N ILE A 248 -1.86 -8.67 -6.53
CA ILE A 248 -0.73 -9.47 -6.09
C ILE A 248 -1.23 -10.78 -5.48
N GLY A 249 -0.98 -11.90 -6.16
CA GLY A 249 -1.50 -13.22 -5.78
C GLY A 249 -2.88 -13.57 -6.35
N GLY A 250 -3.49 -12.65 -7.11
CA GLY A 250 -4.77 -12.85 -7.80
C GLY A 250 -4.65 -12.84 -9.32
N ASP A 251 -3.75 -12.01 -9.86
CA ASP A 251 -3.44 -11.96 -11.29
C ASP A 251 -2.54 -13.13 -11.71
N ARG A 252 -3.12 -14.05 -12.48
CA ARG A 252 -2.46 -15.25 -13.01
C ARG A 252 -2.35 -15.21 -14.54
N ASP A 253 -2.72 -14.09 -15.16
CA ASP A 253 -2.62 -13.90 -16.60
C ASP A 253 -1.16 -13.98 -17.05
N GLY A 254 -0.81 -15.03 -17.82
CA GLY A 254 0.56 -15.31 -18.24
C GLY A 254 1.54 -15.68 -17.11
N ASN A 255 1.09 -15.83 -15.85
CA ASN A 255 1.96 -16.14 -14.71
C ASN A 255 1.58 -17.47 -14.03
N PRO A 256 2.23 -18.59 -14.39
CA PRO A 256 1.92 -19.91 -13.83
C PRO A 256 2.33 -20.06 -12.35
N ASN A 257 3.06 -19.10 -11.77
CA ASN A 257 3.44 -19.15 -10.36
C ASN A 257 2.32 -18.69 -9.42
N VAL A 258 1.26 -18.08 -9.95
CA VAL A 258 0.08 -17.67 -9.18
C VAL A 258 -0.97 -18.79 -9.29
N THR A 259 -0.91 -19.70 -8.33
CA THR A 259 -1.85 -20.83 -8.21
C THR A 259 -2.98 -20.53 -7.22
N ALA A 260 -4.02 -21.36 -7.19
CA ALA A 260 -5.13 -21.28 -6.25
C ALA A 260 -4.64 -21.40 -4.80
N VAL A 261 -3.59 -22.21 -4.56
CA VAL A 261 -2.92 -22.30 -3.26
C VAL A 261 -2.27 -20.97 -2.87
N VAL A 262 -1.57 -20.32 -3.81
CA VAL A 262 -0.97 -19.00 -3.58
C VAL A 262 -2.04 -17.95 -3.29
N THR A 263 -3.12 -17.92 -4.08
CA THR A 263 -4.25 -17.01 -3.85
C THR A 263 -4.84 -17.20 -2.46
N ARG A 264 -5.08 -18.46 -2.05
CA ARG A 264 -5.56 -18.78 -0.71
C ARG A 264 -4.61 -18.32 0.38
N GLU A 265 -3.30 -18.57 0.21
CA GLU A 265 -2.28 -18.13 1.17
C GLU A 265 -2.25 -16.60 1.31
N VAL A 266 -2.31 -15.87 0.20
CA VAL A 266 -2.36 -14.40 0.20
C VAL A 266 -3.60 -13.86 0.91
N LEU A 267 -4.78 -14.45 0.67
CA LEU A 267 -6.02 -14.06 1.35
C LEU A 267 -5.93 -14.26 2.87
N LEU A 268 -5.34 -15.38 3.32
CA LEU A 268 -5.13 -15.65 4.74
C LEU A 268 -4.11 -14.70 5.37
N LEU A 269 -3.03 -14.37 4.63
CA LEU A 269 -2.03 -13.40 5.09
C LEU A 269 -2.61 -11.98 5.21
N ALA A 270 -3.48 -11.57 4.28
CA ALA A 270 -4.16 -10.27 4.34
C ALA A 270 -5.05 -10.17 5.58
N GLN A 271 -5.85 -11.22 5.86
CA GLN A 271 -6.66 -11.30 7.08
C GLN A 271 -5.81 -11.30 8.35
N TRP A 272 -4.67 -12.00 8.33
CA TRP A 272 -3.75 -12.05 9.47
C TRP A 272 -3.18 -10.66 9.78
N GLN A 273 -2.75 -9.94 8.73
CA GLN A 273 -2.21 -8.58 8.86
C GLN A 273 -3.30 -7.60 9.32
N ALA A 274 -4.53 -7.69 8.80
CA ALA A 274 -5.65 -6.89 9.30
C ALA A 274 -5.86 -7.12 10.80
N CYS A 275 -5.89 -8.38 11.25
CA CYS A 275 -6.07 -8.70 12.67
C CYS A 275 -4.92 -8.14 13.53
N GLU A 276 -3.68 -8.13 13.03
CA GLU A 276 -2.54 -7.53 13.72
C GLU A 276 -2.69 -6.01 13.87
N LEU A 277 -2.95 -5.31 12.76
CA LEU A 277 -3.09 -3.85 12.73
C LEU A 277 -4.27 -3.37 13.58
N PHE A 278 -5.46 -3.98 13.43
CA PHE A 278 -6.59 -3.66 14.29
C PHE A 278 -6.33 -4.04 15.74
N SER A 279 -5.64 -5.15 16.05
CA SER A 279 -5.31 -5.46 17.45
C SER A 279 -4.46 -4.37 18.10
N PHE A 280 -3.57 -3.73 17.34
CA PHE A 280 -2.79 -2.59 17.82
C PHE A 280 -3.69 -1.37 18.08
N ASP A 281 -4.49 -0.95 17.09
CA ASP A 281 -5.41 0.18 17.20
C ASP A 281 -6.40 0.00 18.38
N ILE A 282 -7.03 -1.16 18.49
CA ILE A 282 -7.97 -1.46 19.57
C ILE A 282 -7.25 -1.48 20.94
N SER A 283 -5.99 -1.91 21.00
CA SER A 283 -5.23 -1.85 22.26
C SER A 283 -4.97 -0.41 22.68
N LEU A 284 -4.66 0.49 21.74
CA LEU A 284 -4.50 1.91 22.03
C LEU A 284 -5.82 2.54 22.49
N LEU A 285 -6.92 2.28 21.78
CA LEU A 285 -8.26 2.75 22.16
C LEU A 285 -8.67 2.23 23.54
N TYR A 286 -8.34 0.98 23.87
CA TYR A 286 -8.62 0.42 25.19
C TYR A 286 -7.90 1.21 26.29
N GLU A 287 -6.65 1.62 26.09
CA GLU A 287 -5.93 2.44 27.05
C GLU A 287 -6.51 3.87 27.15
N GLU A 288 -6.83 4.50 26.02
CA GLU A 288 -7.29 5.90 25.95
C GLU A 288 -8.75 6.10 26.41
N LEU A 289 -9.67 5.22 26.02
CA LEU A 289 -11.12 5.36 26.28
C LEU A 289 -11.51 4.89 27.68
N SER A 290 -10.98 5.56 28.70
CA SER A 290 -11.22 5.29 30.13
C SER A 290 -12.46 6.01 30.71
N ALA A 291 -13.22 6.74 29.89
CA ALA A 291 -14.38 7.50 30.35
C ALA A 291 -15.46 6.61 30.98
N SER A 292 -16.01 7.05 32.10
CA SER A 292 -17.16 6.42 32.75
C SER A 292 -18.51 6.96 32.25
N THR A 293 -18.53 8.18 31.71
CA THR A 293 -19.73 8.80 31.15
C THR A 293 -20.09 8.12 29.82
N ALA A 294 -21.27 7.51 29.77
CA ALA A 294 -21.78 6.82 28.60
C ALA A 294 -23.31 6.85 28.57
N THR A 295 -23.87 6.52 27.41
CA THR A 295 -25.30 6.31 27.23
C THR A 295 -25.78 5.07 27.98
N ASP A 296 -27.06 5.06 28.40
CA ASP A 296 -27.66 3.92 29.10
C ASP A 296 -27.57 2.62 28.30
N THR A 297 -27.66 2.71 26.97
CA THR A 297 -27.53 1.58 26.04
C THR A 297 -26.13 0.97 26.07
N LEU A 298 -25.07 1.79 26.05
CA LEU A 298 -23.69 1.31 26.15
C LEU A 298 -23.43 0.70 27.53
N ILE A 299 -23.91 1.33 28.61
CA ILE A 299 -23.77 0.81 29.98
C ILE A 299 -24.44 -0.56 30.13
N ALA A 300 -25.65 -0.72 29.58
CA ALA A 300 -26.35 -1.99 29.59
C ALA A 300 -25.59 -3.08 28.82
N THR A 301 -25.07 -2.76 27.63
CA THR A 301 -24.26 -3.68 26.82
C THR A 301 -22.96 -4.06 27.55
N ALA A 302 -22.33 -3.11 28.23
CA ALA A 302 -21.16 -3.31 29.07
C ALA A 302 -21.47 -3.98 30.42
N SER A 303 -22.69 -4.47 30.64
CA SER A 303 -23.13 -5.14 31.88
C SER A 303 -22.90 -4.29 33.14
N GLY A 304 -23.07 -2.97 33.04
CA GLY A 304 -22.89 -2.05 34.16
C GLY A 304 -21.43 -1.82 34.58
N ALA A 305 -20.46 -2.15 33.71
CA ALA A 305 -19.05 -1.89 33.99
C ALA A 305 -18.77 -0.39 34.24
N ARG A 306 -17.87 -0.09 35.18
CA ARG A 306 -17.45 1.28 35.50
C ARG A 306 -16.79 1.99 34.32
N GLU A 307 -16.12 1.23 33.45
CA GLU A 307 -15.46 1.70 32.24
C GLU A 307 -16.12 1.03 31.03
N PRO A 308 -17.28 1.56 30.57
CA PRO A 308 -18.13 0.86 29.59
C PRO A 308 -17.45 0.70 28.23
N TYR A 309 -16.72 1.70 27.73
CA TYR A 309 -16.02 1.62 26.44
C TYR A 309 -14.95 0.51 26.45
N ARG A 310 -14.13 0.43 27.50
CA ARG A 310 -13.16 -0.66 27.70
C ARG A 310 -13.81 -2.03 27.77
N ALA A 311 -14.98 -2.13 28.41
CA ALA A 311 -15.74 -3.38 28.49
C ALA A 311 -16.26 -3.83 27.11
N ILE A 312 -16.54 -2.91 26.18
CA ILE A 312 -16.90 -3.22 24.79
C ILE A 312 -15.67 -3.57 23.93
N LEU A 313 -14.58 -2.81 24.08
CA LEU A 313 -13.35 -3.01 23.27
C LEU A 313 -12.58 -4.29 23.63
N LYS A 314 -12.62 -4.72 24.89
CA LYS A 314 -11.88 -5.90 25.34
C LYS A 314 -12.31 -7.20 24.64
N PRO A 315 -13.61 -7.54 24.52
CA PRO A 315 -14.06 -8.67 23.71
C PRO A 315 -13.63 -8.60 22.25
N LEU A 316 -13.67 -7.41 21.64
CA LEU A 316 -13.21 -7.20 20.27
C LEU A 316 -11.72 -7.53 20.14
N LEU A 317 -10.88 -7.00 21.03
CA LEU A 317 -9.45 -7.28 21.06
C LEU A 317 -9.15 -8.77 21.22
N VAL A 318 -9.88 -9.46 22.09
CA VAL A 318 -9.75 -10.92 22.29
C VAL A 318 -10.12 -11.68 21.01
N THR A 319 -11.18 -11.25 20.32
CA THR A 319 -11.63 -11.85 19.06
C THR A 319 -10.57 -11.71 17.97
N LEU A 320 -10.01 -10.50 17.79
CA LEU A 320 -8.96 -10.23 16.81
C LEU A 320 -7.69 -11.05 17.08
N ARG A 321 -7.25 -11.12 18.34
CA ARG A 321 -6.06 -11.92 18.71
C ARG A 321 -6.28 -13.42 18.51
N ARG A 322 -7.48 -13.92 18.81
CA ARG A 322 -7.84 -15.33 18.57
C ARG A 322 -7.87 -15.65 17.07
N GLN A 323 -8.47 -14.76 16.27
CA GLN A 323 -8.52 -14.91 14.82
C GLN A 323 -7.10 -14.91 14.23
N LYS A 324 -6.25 -13.97 14.66
CA LYS A 324 -4.83 -13.90 14.26
C LYS A 324 -4.13 -15.23 14.54
N GLN A 325 -4.27 -15.78 15.75
CA GLN A 325 -3.65 -17.05 16.12
C GLN A 325 -4.14 -18.21 15.24
N ALA A 326 -5.45 -18.32 15.00
CA ALA A 326 -6.00 -19.37 14.15
C ALA A 326 -5.50 -19.26 12.70
N LEU A 327 -5.33 -18.03 12.19
CA LEU A 327 -4.73 -17.79 10.88
C LEU A 327 -3.24 -18.17 10.84
N GLU A 328 -2.48 -17.91 11.90
CA GLU A 328 -1.07 -18.33 12.02
C GLU A 328 -0.93 -19.87 12.01
N GLU A 329 -1.83 -20.56 12.71
CA GLU A 329 -1.88 -22.03 12.72
C GLU A 329 -2.23 -22.57 11.31
N ALA A 330 -3.18 -21.94 10.62
CA ALA A 330 -3.53 -22.32 9.25
C ALA A 330 -2.38 -22.09 8.24
N LEU A 331 -1.67 -20.96 8.35
CA LEU A 331 -0.56 -20.60 7.47
C LEU A 331 0.70 -21.45 7.72
N ASN A 332 1.05 -21.71 8.98
CA ASN A 332 2.34 -22.31 9.33
C ASN A 332 2.26 -23.80 9.69
N GLN A 333 1.10 -24.29 10.14
CA GLN A 333 0.94 -25.64 10.70
C GLN A 333 -0.03 -26.50 9.88
N GLY A 334 -0.59 -25.97 8.79
CA GLY A 334 -1.56 -26.68 7.95
C GLY A 334 -2.90 -26.95 8.63
N ALA A 335 -3.23 -26.19 9.68
CA ALA A 335 -4.54 -26.26 10.31
C ALA A 335 -5.65 -25.78 9.33
N SER A 336 -6.91 -26.11 9.63
CA SER A 336 -8.02 -25.56 8.87
C SER A 336 -8.04 -24.04 9.02
N ALA A 337 -8.28 -23.32 7.91
CA ALA A 337 -8.49 -21.88 7.99
C ALA A 337 -9.73 -21.60 8.85
N PRO A 338 -9.67 -20.61 9.76
CA PRO A 338 -10.85 -20.15 10.48
C PRO A 338 -11.84 -19.49 9.51
N GLU A 339 -13.10 -19.44 9.89
CA GLU A 339 -14.07 -18.58 9.20
C GLU A 339 -13.62 -17.12 9.31
N SER A 340 -13.70 -16.39 8.19
CA SER A 340 -13.29 -14.99 8.15
C SER A 340 -14.21 -14.12 9.01
N LEU A 341 -13.64 -13.11 9.67
CA LEU A 341 -14.43 -12.14 10.41
C LEU A 341 -15.30 -11.35 9.44
N ARG A 342 -16.53 -11.06 9.87
CA ARG A 342 -17.45 -10.21 9.13
C ARG A 342 -17.16 -8.74 9.45
N PRO A 343 -17.33 -7.79 8.50
CA PRO A 343 -17.07 -6.36 8.76
C PRO A 343 -17.82 -5.82 9.99
N GLU A 344 -19.04 -6.28 10.22
CA GLU A 344 -19.88 -5.88 11.36
C GLU A 344 -19.23 -6.24 12.71
N SER A 345 -18.42 -7.31 12.74
CA SER A 345 -17.71 -7.73 13.97
C SER A 345 -16.68 -6.69 14.42
N LEU A 346 -16.17 -5.86 13.50
CA LEU A 346 -15.31 -4.70 13.80
C LEU A 346 -16.14 -3.43 13.97
N LEU A 347 -17.05 -3.16 13.04
CA LEU A 347 -17.76 -1.88 12.93
C LEU A 347 -18.76 -1.65 14.06
N GLU A 348 -19.58 -2.64 14.42
CA GLU A 348 -20.63 -2.47 15.44
C GLU A 348 -20.07 -2.00 16.80
N PRO A 349 -19.08 -2.67 17.42
CA PRO A 349 -18.56 -2.24 18.72
C PRO A 349 -17.86 -0.87 18.67
N LEU A 350 -17.22 -0.53 17.55
CA LEU A 350 -16.59 0.78 17.37
C LEU A 350 -17.63 1.90 17.19
N GLN A 351 -18.66 1.65 16.38
CA GLN A 351 -19.75 2.60 16.15
C GLN A 351 -20.55 2.85 17.43
N MET A 352 -20.83 1.81 18.22
CA MET A 352 -21.47 1.95 19.52
C MET A 352 -20.69 2.86 20.48
N CYS A 353 -19.36 2.72 20.51
CA CYS A 353 -18.50 3.60 21.28
C CYS A 353 -18.59 5.05 20.76
N PHE A 354 -18.53 5.23 19.44
CA PHE A 354 -18.56 6.54 18.80
C PHE A 354 -19.88 7.29 19.07
N ASP A 355 -21.02 6.63 18.85
CA ASP A 355 -22.35 7.18 19.05
C ASP A 355 -22.57 7.58 20.52
N SER A 356 -22.11 6.74 21.46
CA SER A 356 -22.21 7.04 22.89
C SER A 356 -21.37 8.26 23.28
N LEU A 357 -20.12 8.36 22.79
CA LEU A 357 -19.27 9.52 23.06
C LEU A 357 -19.89 10.81 22.50
N MET A 358 -20.39 10.76 21.25
CA MET A 358 -21.06 11.89 20.62
C MET A 358 -22.31 12.33 21.41
N ALA A 359 -23.16 11.37 21.80
CA ALA A 359 -24.38 11.63 22.57
C ALA A 359 -24.09 12.22 23.97
N CYS A 360 -22.97 11.83 24.59
CA CYS A 360 -22.53 12.38 25.87
C CYS A 360 -21.77 13.72 25.75
N GLY A 361 -21.63 14.28 24.54
CA GLY A 361 -20.90 15.53 24.30
C GLY A 361 -19.37 15.38 24.38
N LEU A 362 -18.85 14.15 24.37
CA LEU A 362 -17.42 13.83 24.38
C LEU A 362 -16.86 13.82 22.94
N VAL A 363 -17.14 14.89 22.19
CA VAL A 363 -16.92 14.97 20.74
C VAL A 363 -15.44 14.81 20.36
N GLU A 364 -14.52 15.45 21.08
CA GLU A 364 -13.08 15.35 20.82
C GLU A 364 -12.55 13.92 21.01
N MET A 365 -13.10 13.18 21.99
CA MET A 365 -12.74 11.77 22.19
C MET A 365 -13.26 10.90 21.06
N ALA A 366 -14.50 11.14 20.60
CA ALA A 366 -15.09 10.41 19.48
C ALA A 366 -14.33 10.64 18.17
N ARG A 367 -13.95 11.91 17.92
CA ARG A 367 -13.28 12.36 16.70
C ARG A 367 -11.76 12.17 16.71
N GLY A 368 -11.17 11.69 17.80
CA GLY A 368 -9.76 11.33 17.90
C GLY A 368 -9.45 9.96 17.27
N SER A 369 -8.62 9.16 17.92
CA SER A 369 -8.15 7.84 17.48
C SER A 369 -9.29 6.87 17.10
N LEU A 370 -10.47 7.02 17.72
CA LEU A 370 -11.64 6.18 17.44
C LEU A 370 -12.17 6.39 16.01
N LEU A 371 -12.26 7.65 15.56
CA LEU A 371 -12.67 7.99 14.21
C LEU A 371 -11.67 7.47 13.17
N ASP A 372 -10.37 7.55 13.47
CA ASP A 372 -9.33 7.00 12.57
C ASP A 372 -9.47 5.48 12.44
N THR A 373 -9.74 4.79 13.54
CA THR A 373 -9.95 3.34 13.55
C THR A 373 -11.23 2.95 12.80
N LEU A 374 -12.32 3.71 12.94
CA LEU A 374 -13.54 3.52 12.16
C LEU A 374 -13.30 3.70 10.67
N ARG A 375 -12.58 4.76 10.27
CA ARG A 375 -12.21 5.00 8.86
C ARG A 375 -11.35 3.87 8.30
N ARG A 376 -10.40 3.35 9.07
CA ARG A 376 -9.62 2.15 8.71
C ARG A 376 -10.52 0.93 8.56
N ALA A 377 -11.49 0.73 9.45
CA ALA A 377 -12.44 -0.37 9.38
C ALA A 377 -13.32 -0.30 8.11
N HIS A 378 -13.76 0.90 7.70
CA HIS A 378 -14.49 1.08 6.45
C HIS A 378 -13.62 0.92 5.20
N CYS A 379 -12.36 1.39 5.22
CA CYS A 379 -11.44 1.31 4.10
C CYS A 379 -10.87 -0.11 3.87
N PHE A 380 -10.30 -0.69 4.92
CA PHE A 380 -9.53 -1.94 4.84
C PHE A 380 -10.34 -3.16 5.28
N GLY A 381 -11.21 -2.99 6.27
CA GLY A 381 -12.01 -4.07 6.85
C GLY A 381 -11.19 -5.24 7.41
N PRO A 382 -11.84 -6.35 7.82
CA PRO A 382 -11.15 -7.51 8.36
C PRO A 382 -10.28 -8.27 7.33
N TYR A 383 -10.30 -7.83 6.06
CA TYR A 383 -9.63 -8.47 4.94
C TYR A 383 -8.36 -7.74 4.51
N LEU A 384 -8.10 -6.53 5.03
CA LEU A 384 -7.06 -5.59 4.62
C LEU A 384 -7.23 -5.01 3.21
N ILE A 385 -7.46 -5.88 2.22
CA ILE A 385 -7.59 -5.56 0.80
C ILE A 385 -8.64 -6.45 0.14
N GLN A 386 -9.18 -5.99 -0.98
CA GLN A 386 -9.91 -6.84 -1.94
C GLN A 386 -8.91 -7.40 -2.95
N LEU A 387 -8.98 -8.71 -3.24
CA LEU A 387 -8.08 -9.35 -4.20
C LEU A 387 -8.81 -9.60 -5.52
N ASP A 388 -8.34 -8.98 -6.61
CA ASP A 388 -8.88 -9.23 -7.94
C ASP A 388 -8.32 -10.53 -8.50
N ILE A 389 -9.19 -11.36 -9.07
CA ILE A 389 -8.78 -12.57 -9.80
C ILE A 389 -8.84 -12.28 -11.29
N ARG A 390 -7.71 -12.44 -11.97
CA ARG A 390 -7.59 -12.20 -13.41
C ARG A 390 -7.01 -13.41 -14.12
N GLN A 391 -7.67 -13.85 -15.20
CA GLN A 391 -7.24 -14.97 -16.03
C GLN A 391 -7.59 -14.70 -17.50
N GLU A 392 -6.77 -15.21 -18.43
CA GLU A 392 -7.03 -15.07 -19.87
C GLU A 392 -8.26 -15.89 -20.32
N SER A 393 -9.03 -15.35 -21.27
CA SER A 393 -10.27 -15.99 -21.75
C SER A 393 -10.06 -17.36 -22.38
N GLY A 394 -8.89 -17.59 -23.01
CA GLY A 394 -8.52 -18.86 -23.61
C GLY A 394 -8.53 -20.02 -22.61
N ARG A 395 -8.16 -19.76 -21.34
CA ARG A 395 -8.19 -20.77 -20.28
C ARG A 395 -9.59 -21.18 -19.89
N HIS A 396 -10.52 -20.23 -19.83
CA HIS A 396 -11.94 -20.54 -19.61
C HIS A 396 -12.53 -21.33 -20.79
N CYS A 397 -12.15 -20.99 -22.03
CA CYS A 397 -12.58 -21.75 -23.22
C CYS A 397 -12.04 -23.19 -23.21
N SER A 398 -10.79 -23.39 -22.79
CA SER A 398 -10.19 -24.73 -22.61
C SER A 398 -11.00 -25.58 -21.62
N VAL A 399 -11.30 -25.03 -20.44
CA VAL A 399 -12.13 -25.72 -19.43
C VAL A 399 -13.51 -26.06 -19.97
N LEU A 400 -14.19 -25.12 -20.63
CA LEU A 400 -15.51 -25.36 -21.22
C LEU A 400 -15.46 -26.44 -22.31
N SER A 401 -14.43 -26.42 -23.17
CA SER A 401 -14.19 -27.46 -24.17
C SER A 401 -14.02 -28.83 -23.52
N ALA A 402 -13.14 -28.94 -22.51
CA ALA A 402 -12.94 -30.18 -21.76
C ALA A 402 -14.23 -30.71 -21.11
N ILE A 403 -15.06 -29.81 -20.55
CA ILE A 403 -16.38 -30.16 -19.99
C ILE A 403 -17.30 -30.69 -21.10
N THR A 404 -17.46 -29.96 -22.21
CA THR A 404 -18.36 -30.35 -23.31
C THR A 404 -17.96 -31.67 -23.97
N GLN A 405 -16.65 -31.92 -24.11
CA GLN A 405 -16.13 -33.18 -24.65
C GLN A 405 -16.39 -34.34 -23.69
N THR A 406 -16.19 -34.13 -22.38
CA THR A 406 -16.45 -35.14 -21.34
C THR A 406 -17.94 -35.52 -21.27
N LEU A 407 -18.83 -34.54 -21.50
CA LEU A 407 -20.27 -34.76 -21.55
C LEU A 407 -20.76 -35.32 -22.90
N GLU A 408 -19.85 -35.53 -23.86
CA GLU A 408 -20.15 -36.00 -25.21
C GLU A 408 -21.15 -35.10 -25.98
N ILE A 409 -21.16 -33.79 -25.69
CA ILE A 409 -22.04 -32.79 -26.34
C ILE A 409 -21.33 -31.92 -27.39
N GLY A 410 -20.04 -32.18 -27.64
CA GLY A 410 -19.23 -31.52 -28.66
C GLY A 410 -17.98 -30.85 -28.09
N ASP A 411 -17.32 -30.03 -28.91
CA ASP A 411 -16.19 -29.21 -28.50
C ASP A 411 -16.57 -27.72 -28.55
N TYR A 412 -16.62 -27.09 -27.37
CA TYR A 412 -16.91 -25.65 -27.24
C TYR A 412 -16.00 -24.75 -28.10
N ASN A 413 -14.76 -25.16 -28.36
CA ASN A 413 -13.84 -24.37 -29.18
C ASN A 413 -14.23 -24.33 -30.66
N ASP A 414 -14.89 -25.38 -31.16
CA ASP A 414 -15.35 -25.48 -32.55
C ASP A 414 -16.68 -24.76 -32.79
N TRP A 415 -17.38 -24.36 -31.72
CA TRP A 415 -18.66 -23.67 -31.82
C TRP A 415 -18.50 -22.23 -32.29
N THR A 416 -19.48 -21.76 -33.07
CA THR A 416 -19.64 -20.34 -33.39
C THR A 416 -20.01 -19.56 -32.14
N GLU A 417 -19.77 -18.24 -32.15
CA GLU A 417 -20.14 -17.38 -31.01
C GLU A 417 -21.64 -17.47 -30.67
N GLU A 418 -22.51 -17.56 -31.68
CA GLU A 418 -23.95 -17.73 -31.48
C GLU A 418 -24.30 -19.05 -30.77
N GLN A 419 -23.64 -20.13 -31.14
CA GLN A 419 -23.79 -21.44 -30.49
C GLN A 419 -23.30 -21.37 -29.03
N ARG A 420 -22.14 -20.75 -28.77
CA ARG A 420 -21.58 -20.56 -27.43
C ARG A 420 -22.54 -19.80 -26.51
N VAL A 421 -23.06 -18.65 -26.98
CA VAL A 421 -24.00 -17.84 -26.21
C VAL A 421 -25.30 -18.59 -25.94
N THR A 422 -25.81 -19.32 -26.94
CA THR A 422 -27.06 -20.09 -26.80
C THR A 422 -26.89 -21.19 -25.75
N TRP A 423 -25.80 -21.95 -25.81
CA TRP A 423 -25.53 -23.02 -24.85
C TRP A 423 -25.26 -22.46 -23.44
N LEU A 424 -24.44 -21.42 -23.29
CA LEU A 424 -24.18 -20.79 -21.99
C LEU A 424 -25.46 -20.28 -21.33
N ARG A 425 -26.36 -19.64 -22.09
CA ARG A 425 -27.65 -19.18 -21.56
C ARG A 425 -28.53 -20.35 -21.12
N ALA A 426 -28.53 -21.45 -21.87
CA ALA A 426 -29.28 -22.65 -21.52
C ALA A 426 -28.75 -23.27 -20.21
N GLU A 427 -27.43 -23.41 -20.07
CA GLU A 427 -26.83 -23.98 -18.85
C GLU A 427 -26.94 -23.04 -17.64
N LEU A 428 -26.83 -21.73 -17.81
CA LEU A 428 -27.04 -20.76 -16.72
C LEU A 428 -28.48 -20.78 -16.18
N ALA A 429 -29.46 -21.13 -17.01
CA ALA A 429 -30.86 -21.30 -16.60
C ALA A 429 -31.16 -22.71 -16.04
N ASN A 430 -30.22 -23.65 -16.18
CA ASN A 430 -30.39 -25.04 -15.81
C ASN A 430 -29.91 -25.27 -14.37
N PRO A 431 -30.77 -25.70 -13.43
CA PRO A 431 -30.35 -25.93 -12.04
C PRO A 431 -29.53 -27.22 -11.87
N ARG A 432 -29.41 -28.06 -12.92
CA ARG A 432 -28.60 -29.28 -12.88
C ARG A 432 -27.10 -28.90 -12.86
N PRO A 433 -26.29 -29.49 -11.97
CA PRO A 433 -24.84 -29.31 -12.01
C PRO A 433 -24.23 -29.77 -13.34
N LEU A 434 -23.37 -28.91 -13.92
CA LEU A 434 -22.73 -29.17 -15.21
C LEU A 434 -21.48 -30.05 -15.09
N ILE A 435 -20.63 -29.79 -14.10
CA ILE A 435 -19.33 -30.46 -13.94
C ILE A 435 -19.53 -31.80 -13.21
N PRO A 436 -19.22 -32.96 -13.83
CA PRO A 436 -19.36 -34.26 -13.17
C PRO A 436 -18.40 -34.41 -11.99
N ARG A 437 -18.88 -35.04 -10.90
CA ARG A 437 -18.03 -35.35 -9.74
C ARG A 437 -16.93 -36.34 -10.11
N GLY A 438 -15.68 -36.01 -9.78
CA GLY A 438 -14.52 -36.88 -10.03
C GLY A 438 -13.97 -36.83 -11.47
N CYS A 439 -14.44 -35.88 -12.29
CA CYS A 439 -13.83 -35.60 -13.58
C CYS A 439 -12.37 -35.17 -13.39
N ARG A 440 -11.47 -35.68 -14.23
CA ARG A 440 -10.05 -35.31 -14.22
C ARG A 440 -9.76 -34.40 -15.40
N PHE A 441 -9.39 -33.17 -15.09
CA PHE A 441 -8.92 -32.19 -16.06
C PHE A 441 -7.40 -32.23 -16.12
N ASP A 442 -6.82 -31.64 -17.16
CA ASP A 442 -5.38 -31.41 -17.18
C ASP A 442 -4.98 -30.43 -16.06
N ALA A 443 -3.68 -30.32 -15.77
CA ALA A 443 -3.21 -29.47 -14.67
C ALA A 443 -3.59 -27.98 -14.86
N LYS A 444 -3.76 -27.52 -16.10
CA LYS A 444 -4.06 -26.13 -16.43
C LYS A 444 -5.55 -25.83 -16.23
N ASP A 445 -6.43 -26.71 -16.65
CA ASP A 445 -7.87 -26.57 -16.52
C ASP A 445 -8.31 -26.84 -15.06
N GLN A 446 -7.65 -27.79 -14.40
CA GLN A 446 -7.83 -28.07 -12.98
C GLN A 446 -7.51 -26.83 -12.13
N GLU A 447 -6.45 -26.10 -12.45
CA GLU A 447 -6.06 -24.86 -11.77
C GLU A 447 -7.15 -23.77 -11.86
N VAL A 448 -7.84 -23.66 -13.01
CA VAL A 448 -8.97 -22.72 -13.17
C VAL A 448 -10.11 -23.10 -12.23
N LEU A 449 -10.47 -24.40 -12.18
CA LEU A 449 -11.55 -24.89 -11.31
C LEU A 449 -11.20 -24.76 -9.82
N GLU A 450 -9.95 -25.05 -9.45
CA GLU A 450 -9.47 -24.88 -8.08
C GLU A 450 -9.50 -23.42 -7.65
N THR A 451 -9.20 -22.50 -8.55
CA THR A 451 -9.32 -21.05 -8.30
C THR A 451 -10.76 -20.66 -7.97
N PHE A 452 -11.73 -21.10 -8.77
CA PHE A 452 -13.15 -20.88 -8.48
C PHE A 452 -13.62 -21.60 -7.22
N GLY A 453 -12.91 -22.64 -6.76
CA GLY A 453 -13.18 -23.27 -5.46
C GLY A 453 -12.69 -22.45 -4.25
N ILE A 454 -11.80 -21.47 -4.47
CA ILE A 454 -11.32 -20.55 -3.43
C ILE A 454 -12.22 -19.30 -3.33
N ILE A 455 -12.72 -18.80 -4.46
CA ILE A 455 -13.67 -17.67 -4.54
C ILE A 455 -15.02 -18.09 -3.97
#